data_AF-A0A316I773-F1
#
_entry.id   AF-A0A316I773-F1
#
_cell.length_a   1.000
_cell.length_b   1.000
_cell.length_c   1.000
_cell.angle_alpha   90.00
_cell.angle_beta   90.00
_cell.angle_gamma   90.00
#
_symmetry.space_group_name_H-M   'P 1'
#
loop_
_entity.id
_entity.type
_entity.pdbx_description
1 polymer ?
#
loop_
_entity_poly.entity_id
_entity_poly.type
_entity_poly.pdbx_seq_one_letter_code
_entity_poly.pdbx_strand_id
1 'polypeptide(L)'
;MTWTGLHCRVSWKRADVDTFIADALADVMAPHEWYFLRYWETGPHLRIRIKNAGDTTELQAILRNLIAQQDFTTEQDEPGWLPHGDVREAEYVPETERYGGRDALPIAEEVFCRSTEVAVAVLKAARTDSARLTAAIQLTTATAKALDLNLPQAASWLRSLGTGWRNVQEYAPAPTIGSHHAAHQLIAQRGQDLADRWHREPTGATAHWTTSIREAQQRLGTWLPHVWASQLHMLLNRLGISPNEERMICWTTAAAALSPTGLTDFHEDGATAPDRRYLEASKFLPGFGDQLPRKNTPQPWITRTGTPLKSTVDVRLAGTFRARRTSRDLDGTLTADQLGTLLWTAMSPNDGRRPYPSAGAQYCARLRLIALNVEGLTPGRYEVDEAHQTLIRLADAPSTEDLEATSMWFGEGTTELGNTPAVLALYVRVGSLRQTYGLRALRFAFTEAGHLAQNLTVTAAHLGIRTGLVGGFYDDLAHDVIGLDGVDDVLVYFLPLAS
;
A
#
# COMPACT_ATOMS: atom_id res chain seq x y z
N MET A 1 -2.30 0.83 -34.84
CA MET A 1 -1.13 1.71 -34.57
C MET A 1 0.01 0.80 -34.21
N THR A 2 1.23 1.06 -34.69
CA THR A 2 2.39 0.22 -34.38
C THR A 2 3.41 1.04 -33.59
N TRP A 3 3.94 0.44 -32.52
CA TRP A 3 5.03 1.00 -31.74
C TRP A 3 6.32 0.28 -32.10
N THR A 4 7.37 1.03 -32.38
CA THR A 4 8.71 0.50 -32.56
C THR A 4 9.51 0.75 -31.29
N GLY A 5 10.18 -0.27 -30.76
CA GLY A 5 11.00 -0.17 -29.56
C GLY A 5 12.48 -0.07 -29.88
N LEU A 6 13.17 0.88 -29.24
CA LEU A 6 14.64 0.95 -29.26
C LEU A 6 15.17 0.85 -27.83
N HIS A 7 16.14 -0.03 -27.59
CA HIS A 7 16.86 -0.11 -26.31
C HIS A 7 18.21 0.58 -26.48
N CYS A 8 18.46 1.61 -25.68
CA CYS A 8 19.69 2.41 -25.71
C CYS A 8 20.47 2.21 -24.41
N ARG A 9 21.63 1.55 -24.47
CA ARG A 9 22.47 1.25 -23.30
C ARG A 9 23.21 2.50 -22.83
N VAL A 10 23.00 2.86 -21.57
CA VAL A 10 23.57 4.06 -20.95
C VAL A 10 24.03 3.75 -19.52
N SER A 11 25.22 3.16 -19.39
CA SER A 11 25.89 2.92 -18.10
C SER A 11 26.44 4.22 -17.48
N TRP A 12 25.58 5.19 -17.18
CA TRP A 12 25.94 6.44 -16.50
C TRP A 12 25.22 6.60 -15.17
N LYS A 13 25.74 7.48 -14.30
CA LYS A 13 25.05 7.89 -13.08
C LYS A 13 23.70 8.52 -13.39
N ARG A 14 22.76 8.42 -12.46
CA ARG A 14 21.40 8.99 -12.58
C ARG A 14 21.40 10.43 -13.10
N ALA A 15 22.22 11.30 -12.52
CA ALA A 15 22.30 12.72 -12.88
C ALA A 15 22.77 12.96 -14.33
N ASP A 16 23.67 12.12 -14.83
CA ASP A 16 24.17 12.19 -16.21
C ASP A 16 23.12 11.67 -17.19
N VAL A 17 22.39 10.59 -16.84
CA VAL A 17 21.24 10.11 -17.61
C VAL A 17 20.14 11.19 -17.67
N ASP A 18 19.88 11.89 -16.57
CA ASP A 18 18.91 13.00 -16.55
C ASP A 18 19.31 14.12 -17.49
N THR A 19 20.60 14.49 -17.46
CA THR A 19 21.18 15.52 -18.31
C THR A 19 21.09 15.12 -19.78
N PHE A 20 21.47 13.88 -20.11
CA PHE A 20 21.31 13.32 -21.45
C PHE A 20 19.85 13.37 -21.94
N ILE A 21 18.89 12.93 -21.12
CA ILE A 21 17.47 12.94 -21.48
C ILE A 21 17.00 14.38 -21.75
N ALA A 22 17.31 15.28 -20.82
CA ALA A 22 16.82 16.66 -20.86
C ALA A 22 17.46 17.47 -21.99
N ASP A 23 18.76 17.35 -22.20
CA ASP A 23 19.55 18.31 -22.99
C ASP A 23 19.96 17.80 -24.37
N ALA A 24 19.81 16.50 -24.62
CA ALA A 24 20.19 15.89 -25.89
C ALA A 24 19.07 15.04 -26.49
N LEU A 25 18.60 14.03 -25.77
CA LEU A 25 17.65 13.05 -26.30
C LEU A 25 16.30 13.69 -26.65
N ALA A 26 15.77 14.55 -25.76
CA ALA A 26 14.45 15.15 -25.96
C ALA A 26 14.36 15.95 -27.27
N ASP A 27 15.43 16.65 -27.65
CA ASP A 27 15.45 17.50 -28.84
C ASP A 27 15.48 16.65 -30.13
N VAL A 28 16.25 15.55 -30.13
CA VAL A 28 16.27 14.58 -31.23
C VAL A 28 14.91 13.88 -31.38
N MET A 29 14.24 13.60 -30.26
CA MET A 29 12.97 12.88 -30.26
C MET A 29 11.74 13.79 -30.48
N ALA A 30 11.89 15.12 -30.39
CA ALA A 30 10.81 16.10 -30.52
C ALA A 30 9.91 15.96 -31.77
N PRO A 31 10.41 15.53 -32.95
CA PRO A 31 9.56 15.33 -34.14
C PRO A 31 8.63 14.11 -34.06
N HIS A 32 8.78 13.24 -33.06
CA HIS A 32 8.08 11.97 -32.96
C HIS A 32 7.01 11.99 -31.86
N GLU A 33 5.98 11.15 -31.99
CA GLU A 33 5.16 10.76 -30.83
C GLU A 33 5.88 9.58 -30.15
N TRP A 34 6.41 9.84 -28.95
CA TRP A 34 7.31 8.91 -28.27
C TRP A 34 7.11 8.91 -26.77
N TYR A 35 7.59 7.84 -26.15
CA TYR A 35 7.84 7.81 -24.71
C TYR A 35 9.08 6.98 -24.41
N PHE A 36 9.60 7.13 -23.21
CA PHE A 36 10.71 6.32 -22.72
C PHE A 36 10.42 5.76 -21.33
N LEU A 37 11.21 4.78 -20.92
CA LEU A 37 11.28 4.32 -19.54
C LEU A 37 12.71 3.89 -19.21
N ARG A 38 13.07 3.97 -17.92
CA ARG A 38 14.38 3.54 -17.41
C ARG A 38 14.28 2.10 -16.98
N TYR A 39 15.25 1.28 -17.39
CA TYR A 39 15.23 -0.16 -17.16
C TYR A 39 16.64 -0.72 -16.92
N TRP A 40 16.73 -1.91 -16.33
CA TRP A 40 18.00 -2.47 -15.84
C TRP A 40 18.35 -3.86 -16.39
N GLU A 41 17.39 -4.61 -16.94
CA GLU A 41 17.65 -5.96 -17.48
C GLU A 41 18.76 -5.93 -18.53
N THR A 42 19.79 -6.77 -18.38
CA THR A 42 21.03 -6.79 -19.19
C THR A 42 21.86 -5.47 -19.15
N GLY A 43 21.73 -4.72 -18.07
CA GLY A 43 22.45 -3.46 -17.79
C GLY A 43 21.56 -2.22 -17.90
N PRO A 44 21.97 -1.07 -17.33
CA PRO A 44 21.21 0.19 -17.38
C PRO A 44 20.92 0.65 -18.82
N HIS A 45 19.65 0.90 -19.13
CA HIS A 45 19.25 1.37 -20.46
C HIS A 45 17.96 2.18 -20.44
N LEU A 46 17.78 2.96 -21.51
CA LEU A 46 16.51 3.58 -21.85
C LEU A 46 15.77 2.70 -22.87
N ARG A 47 14.52 2.33 -22.56
CA ARG A 47 13.61 1.77 -23.56
C ARG A 47 12.82 2.92 -24.16
N ILE A 48 13.13 3.26 -25.40
CA ILE A 48 12.43 4.27 -26.18
C ILE A 48 11.35 3.55 -27.00
N ARG A 49 10.17 4.16 -27.08
CA ARG A 49 9.02 3.68 -27.83
C ARG A 49 8.54 4.80 -28.73
N ILE A 50 8.43 4.51 -30.02
CA ILE A 50 8.16 5.52 -31.06
C ILE A 50 6.97 5.03 -31.87
N LYS A 51 5.97 5.89 -32.00
CA LYS A 51 4.74 5.54 -32.71
C LYS A 51 4.94 5.69 -34.21
N ASN A 52 4.56 4.66 -34.96
CA ASN A 52 4.58 4.62 -36.43
C ASN A 52 5.96 4.98 -37.03
N ALA A 53 7.06 4.55 -36.40
CA ALA A 53 8.41 4.97 -36.77
C ALA A 53 8.90 4.46 -38.14
N GLY A 54 8.32 3.38 -38.68
CA GLY A 54 8.81 2.77 -39.92
C GLY A 54 10.21 2.18 -39.74
N ASP A 55 11.11 2.44 -40.68
CA ASP A 55 12.54 2.06 -40.58
C ASP A 55 13.27 2.98 -39.60
N THR A 56 13.90 2.38 -38.58
CA THR A 56 14.61 3.12 -37.52
C THR A 56 16.13 3.15 -37.70
N THR A 57 16.67 2.64 -38.81
CA THR A 57 18.13 2.49 -39.02
C THR A 57 18.89 3.80 -38.85
N GLU A 58 18.40 4.88 -39.45
CA GLU A 58 19.01 6.21 -39.32
C GLU A 58 18.95 6.73 -37.87
N LEU A 59 17.79 6.60 -37.23
CA LEU A 59 17.61 7.02 -35.84
C LEU A 59 18.51 6.24 -34.88
N GLN A 60 18.70 4.94 -35.10
CA GLN A 60 19.65 4.16 -34.31
C GLN A 60 21.08 4.71 -34.45
N ALA A 61 21.51 5.10 -35.66
CA ALA A 61 22.82 5.70 -35.88
C ALA A 61 22.94 7.07 -35.18
N ILE A 62 21.90 7.90 -35.26
CA ILE A 62 21.83 9.19 -34.55
C ILE A 62 21.97 8.97 -33.04
N LEU A 63 21.22 8.04 -32.45
CA LEU A 63 21.26 7.77 -31.02
C LEU A 63 22.62 7.23 -30.56
N ARG A 64 23.25 6.33 -31.32
CA ARG A 64 24.62 5.85 -31.03
C ARG A 64 25.62 7.01 -31.01
N ASN A 65 25.55 7.88 -32.01
CA ASN A 65 26.42 9.05 -32.09
C ASN A 65 26.15 10.04 -30.94
N LEU A 66 24.87 10.26 -30.60
CA LEU A 66 24.48 11.16 -29.52
C LEU A 66 25.02 10.68 -28.17
N ILE A 67 24.96 9.37 -27.91
CA ILE A 67 25.52 8.75 -26.69
C ILE A 67 27.05 8.88 -26.67
N ALA A 68 27.72 8.56 -27.79
CA ALA A 68 29.18 8.62 -27.89
C ALA A 68 29.77 10.03 -27.77
N GLN A 69 28.97 11.07 -27.99
CA GLN A 69 29.38 12.48 -27.86
C GLN A 69 29.34 12.99 -26.41
N GLN A 70 28.77 12.24 -25.47
CA GLN A 70 28.67 12.68 -24.08
C GLN A 70 30.00 12.44 -23.34
N ASP A 71 30.46 13.45 -22.61
CA ASP A 71 31.66 13.37 -21.76
C ASP A 71 31.29 12.95 -20.32
N PHE A 72 30.49 11.89 -20.20
CA PHE A 72 30.06 11.34 -18.92
C PHE A 72 30.91 10.13 -18.54
N THR A 73 31.12 9.95 -17.23
CA THR A 73 31.87 8.77 -16.75
C THR A 73 31.00 7.52 -16.85
N THR A 74 31.47 6.52 -17.60
CA THR A 74 30.82 5.21 -17.68
C THR A 74 31.07 4.41 -16.39
N GLU A 75 30.00 3.92 -15.76
CA GLU A 75 30.09 3.00 -14.62
C GLU A 75 30.51 1.59 -15.08
N GLN A 76 31.15 0.81 -14.19
CA GLN A 76 31.65 -0.52 -14.54
C GLN A 76 30.52 -1.47 -14.96
N ASP A 77 30.71 -2.15 -16.10
CA ASP A 77 29.79 -3.18 -16.58
C ASP A 77 29.97 -4.49 -15.79
N GLU A 78 28.87 -5.15 -15.43
CA GLU A 78 28.88 -6.51 -14.88
C GLU A 78 28.91 -7.57 -15.99
N PRO A 79 29.39 -8.80 -15.71
CA PRO A 79 29.34 -9.91 -16.65
C PRO A 79 27.92 -10.16 -17.19
N GLY A 80 27.76 -10.16 -18.50
CA GLY A 80 26.48 -10.40 -19.17
C GLY A 80 25.68 -9.13 -19.51
N TRP A 81 26.17 -7.95 -19.13
CA TRP A 81 25.60 -6.69 -19.61
C TRP A 81 25.97 -6.41 -21.06
N LEU A 82 25.10 -5.70 -21.75
CA LEU A 82 25.36 -5.20 -23.10
C LEU A 82 26.18 -3.91 -23.03
N PRO A 83 27.09 -3.67 -24.00
CA PRO A 83 28.04 -2.58 -23.90
C PRO A 83 27.37 -1.21 -23.93
N HIS A 84 27.95 -0.26 -23.20
CA HIS A 84 27.59 1.16 -23.26
C HIS A 84 27.52 1.67 -24.72
N GLY A 85 26.47 2.43 -25.05
CA GLY A 85 26.26 2.98 -26.40
C GLY A 85 25.63 2.01 -27.41
N ASP A 86 25.37 0.75 -27.02
CA ASP A 86 24.58 -0.16 -27.84
C ASP A 86 23.14 0.35 -28.00
N VAL A 87 22.69 0.40 -29.25
CA VAL A 87 21.32 0.76 -29.62
C VAL A 87 20.79 -0.34 -30.52
N ARG A 88 19.66 -0.95 -30.15
CA ARG A 88 19.02 -2.02 -30.92
C ARG A 88 17.52 -1.91 -30.90
N GLU A 89 16.90 -2.42 -31.97
CA GLU A 89 15.46 -2.62 -31.98
C GLU A 89 15.06 -3.71 -30.99
N ALA A 90 13.90 -3.51 -30.36
CA ALA A 90 13.29 -4.44 -29.44
C ALA A 90 11.80 -4.51 -29.72
N GLU A 91 11.24 -5.72 -29.69
CA GLU A 91 9.82 -5.94 -29.91
C GLU A 91 8.99 -5.19 -28.87
N TYR A 92 7.95 -4.49 -29.36
CA TYR A 92 6.92 -3.93 -28.50
C TYR A 92 5.79 -4.94 -28.32
N VAL A 93 5.68 -5.49 -27.11
CA VAL A 93 4.56 -6.35 -26.73
C VAL A 93 3.57 -5.51 -25.91
N PRO A 94 2.34 -5.27 -26.40
CA PRO A 94 1.38 -4.44 -25.69
C PRO A 94 0.85 -5.10 -24.41
N GLU A 95 0.98 -4.43 -23.27
CA GLU A 95 0.53 -4.90 -21.95
C GLU A 95 -1.00 -4.69 -21.75
N THR A 96 -1.80 -5.27 -22.63
CA THR A 96 -3.24 -4.98 -22.75
C THR A 96 -4.01 -5.22 -21.45
N GLU A 97 -3.77 -6.33 -20.75
CA GLU A 97 -4.48 -6.65 -19.51
C GLU A 97 -4.11 -5.70 -18.37
N ARG A 98 -2.82 -5.37 -18.23
CA ARG A 98 -2.29 -4.46 -17.20
C ARG A 98 -2.92 -3.07 -17.29
N TYR A 99 -3.18 -2.60 -18.50
CA TYR A 99 -3.72 -1.26 -18.76
C TYR A 99 -5.24 -1.24 -19.04
N GLY A 100 -5.97 -2.23 -18.52
CA GLY A 100 -7.44 -2.18 -18.48
C GLY A 100 -8.15 -2.65 -19.75
N GLY A 101 -7.44 -3.35 -20.64
CA GLY A 101 -8.03 -3.95 -21.84
C GLY A 101 -7.78 -3.16 -23.13
N ARG A 102 -8.33 -3.68 -24.23
CA ARG A 102 -8.06 -3.17 -25.60
C ARG A 102 -8.51 -1.73 -25.82
N ASP A 103 -9.58 -1.30 -25.16
CA ASP A 103 -10.13 0.05 -25.33
C ASP A 103 -9.38 1.08 -24.47
N ALA A 104 -8.82 0.66 -23.34
CA ALA A 104 -8.09 1.53 -22.42
C ALA A 104 -6.61 1.70 -22.80
N LEU A 105 -6.00 0.68 -23.42
CA LEU A 105 -4.59 0.70 -23.79
C LEU A 105 -4.18 1.89 -24.68
N PRO A 106 -4.92 2.28 -25.75
CA PRO A 106 -4.53 3.45 -26.55
C PRO A 106 -4.52 4.76 -25.77
N ILE A 107 -5.42 4.89 -24.78
CA ILE A 107 -5.45 6.06 -23.88
C ILE A 107 -4.23 6.02 -22.95
N ALA A 108 -3.91 4.84 -22.41
CA ALA A 108 -2.73 4.65 -21.56
C ALA A 108 -1.42 4.99 -22.30
N GLU A 109 -1.31 4.58 -23.57
CA GLU A 109 -0.17 4.90 -24.44
C GLU A 109 -0.04 6.41 -24.72
N GLU A 110 -1.16 7.11 -24.93
CA GLU A 110 -1.16 8.56 -25.05
C GLU A 110 -0.69 9.25 -23.76
N VAL A 111 -1.15 8.77 -22.61
CA VAL A 111 -0.70 9.27 -21.29
C VAL A 111 0.80 9.01 -21.10
N PHE A 112 1.37 7.92 -21.62
CA PHE A 112 2.83 7.72 -21.60
C PHE A 112 3.57 8.83 -22.34
N CYS A 113 3.10 9.26 -23.51
CA CYS A 113 3.68 10.39 -24.22
C CYS A 113 3.57 11.69 -23.41
N ARG A 114 2.40 11.99 -22.84
CA ARG A 114 2.22 13.20 -22.00
C ARG A 114 3.11 13.18 -20.77
N SER A 115 3.24 12.02 -20.12
CA SER A 115 4.13 11.87 -18.96
C SER A 115 5.62 12.01 -19.35
N THR A 116 6.01 11.66 -20.58
CA THR A 116 7.36 11.92 -21.11
C THR A 116 7.60 13.42 -21.29
N GLU A 117 6.64 14.18 -21.84
CA GLU A 117 6.73 15.65 -21.96
C GLU A 117 6.91 16.30 -20.58
N VAL A 118 6.11 15.88 -19.60
CA VAL A 118 6.19 16.34 -18.20
C VAL A 118 7.54 15.98 -17.59
N ALA A 119 8.00 14.74 -17.76
CA ALA A 119 9.27 14.29 -17.22
C ALA A 119 10.45 15.09 -17.79
N VAL A 120 10.49 15.32 -19.10
CA VAL A 120 11.53 16.14 -19.75
C VAL A 120 11.52 17.57 -19.18
N ALA A 121 10.35 18.20 -19.05
CA ALA A 121 10.24 19.54 -18.49
C ALA A 121 10.73 19.61 -17.04
N VAL A 122 10.42 18.61 -16.22
CA VAL A 122 10.90 18.51 -14.84
C VAL A 122 12.40 18.27 -14.79
N LEU A 123 12.95 17.35 -15.60
CA LEU A 123 14.39 17.09 -15.65
C LEU A 123 15.18 18.34 -16.09
N LYS A 124 14.61 19.17 -16.98
CA LYS A 124 15.20 20.46 -17.36
C LYS A 124 15.27 21.43 -16.17
N ALA A 125 14.22 21.49 -15.34
CA ALA A 125 14.09 22.46 -14.25
C ALA A 125 14.67 21.99 -12.88
N ALA A 126 14.61 20.69 -12.59
CA ALA A 126 14.91 20.10 -11.28
C ALA A 126 16.19 19.25 -11.34
N ARG A 127 17.34 19.93 -11.45
CA ARG A 127 18.67 19.29 -11.65
C ARG A 127 19.29 18.66 -10.40
N THR A 128 18.66 18.82 -9.24
CA THR A 128 19.12 18.22 -7.97
C THR A 128 18.13 17.17 -7.50
N ASP A 129 18.62 16.18 -6.75
CA ASP A 129 17.76 15.10 -6.23
C ASP A 129 16.67 15.65 -5.29
N SER A 130 16.98 16.67 -4.48
CA SER A 130 15.99 17.33 -3.63
C SER A 130 14.89 18.04 -4.45
N ALA A 131 15.27 18.74 -5.53
CA ALA A 131 14.31 19.39 -6.42
C ALA A 131 13.44 18.35 -7.15
N ARG A 132 14.04 17.25 -7.60
CA ARG A 132 13.35 16.12 -8.26
C ARG A 132 12.32 15.48 -7.33
N LEU A 133 12.71 15.15 -6.10
CA LEU A 133 11.79 14.60 -5.09
C LEU A 133 10.63 15.56 -4.81
N THR A 134 10.92 16.87 -4.73
CA THR A 134 9.89 17.90 -4.56
C THR A 134 8.91 17.93 -5.74
N ALA A 135 9.41 17.87 -6.97
CA ALA A 135 8.58 17.81 -8.17
C ALA A 135 7.77 16.51 -8.24
N ALA A 136 8.35 15.39 -7.84
CA ALA A 136 7.66 14.11 -7.78
C ALA A 136 6.48 14.12 -6.79
N ILE A 137 6.66 14.67 -5.58
CA ILE A 137 5.56 14.87 -4.61
C ILE A 137 4.46 15.78 -5.19
N GLN A 138 4.83 16.85 -5.90
CA GLN A 138 3.87 17.74 -6.55
C GLN A 138 3.08 17.03 -7.64
N LEU A 139 3.74 16.22 -8.47
CA LEU A 139 3.08 15.43 -9.53
C LEU A 139 2.19 14.33 -8.95
N THR A 140 2.60 13.66 -7.88
CA THR A 140 1.78 12.68 -7.15
C THR A 140 0.51 13.34 -6.61
N THR A 141 0.64 14.51 -5.96
CA THR A 141 -0.49 15.31 -5.47
C THR A 141 -1.42 15.72 -6.61
N ALA A 142 -0.84 16.25 -7.70
CA ALA A 142 -1.58 16.69 -8.87
C ALA A 142 -2.30 15.54 -9.58
N THR A 143 -1.73 14.33 -9.58
CA THR A 143 -2.37 13.13 -10.12
C THR A 143 -3.62 12.77 -9.32
N ALA A 144 -3.50 12.69 -8.00
CA ALA A 144 -4.66 12.37 -7.15
C ALA A 144 -5.78 13.42 -7.27
N LYS A 145 -5.43 14.71 -7.36
CA LYS A 145 -6.38 15.80 -7.64
C LYS A 145 -7.00 15.71 -9.03
N ALA A 146 -6.23 15.33 -10.04
CA ALA A 146 -6.71 15.19 -11.41
C ALA A 146 -7.73 14.04 -11.53
N LEU A 147 -7.59 13.00 -10.71
CA LEU A 147 -8.50 11.86 -10.62
C LEU A 147 -9.78 12.13 -9.82
N ASP A 148 -9.99 13.37 -9.34
CA ASP A 148 -11.13 13.80 -8.51
C ASP A 148 -11.25 13.03 -7.18
N LEU A 149 -10.12 12.56 -6.64
CA LEU A 149 -10.09 11.91 -5.33
C LEU A 149 -10.17 12.97 -4.22
N ASN A 150 -11.03 12.76 -3.23
CA ASN A 150 -10.96 13.54 -1.99
C ASN A 150 -9.74 13.11 -1.15
N LEU A 151 -9.41 13.88 -0.11
CA LEU A 151 -8.21 13.64 0.71
C LEU A 151 -8.11 12.20 1.28
N PRO A 152 -9.16 11.64 1.93
CA PRO A 152 -9.14 10.24 2.35
C PRO A 152 -8.95 9.23 1.21
N GLN A 153 -9.66 9.40 0.10
CA GLN A 153 -9.56 8.51 -1.06
C GLN A 153 -8.16 8.54 -1.69
N ALA A 154 -7.58 9.74 -1.81
CA ALA A 154 -6.22 9.94 -2.29
C ALA A 154 -5.22 9.24 -1.37
N ALA A 155 -5.37 9.41 -0.05
CA ALA A 155 -4.48 8.77 0.92
C ALA A 155 -4.56 7.24 0.88
N SER A 156 -5.76 6.65 0.84
CA SER A 156 -5.95 5.20 0.70
C SER A 156 -5.34 4.67 -0.60
N TRP A 157 -5.63 5.31 -1.73
CA TRP A 157 -5.10 4.93 -3.04
C TRP A 157 -3.56 5.01 -3.10
N LEU A 158 -2.96 6.09 -2.58
CA LEU A 158 -1.51 6.26 -2.54
C LEU A 158 -0.83 5.25 -1.62
N ARG A 159 -1.41 4.92 -0.45
CA ARG A 159 -0.87 3.89 0.43
C ARG A 159 -0.98 2.50 -0.19
N SER A 160 -2.07 2.20 -0.89
CA SER A 160 -2.21 0.96 -1.66
C SER A 160 -1.15 0.85 -2.76
N LEU A 161 -0.83 1.95 -3.45
CA LEU A 161 0.23 1.98 -4.45
C LEU A 161 1.61 1.73 -3.82
N GLY A 162 1.94 2.43 -2.73
CA GLY A 162 3.20 2.28 -2.02
C GLY A 162 3.45 0.85 -1.49
N THR A 163 2.40 0.24 -0.93
CA THR A 163 2.42 -1.15 -0.42
C THR A 163 2.42 -2.19 -1.55
N GLY A 164 1.85 -1.86 -2.71
CA GLY A 164 1.82 -2.71 -3.90
C GLY A 164 3.20 -3.15 -4.42
N TRP A 165 4.25 -2.38 -4.11
CA TRP A 165 5.64 -2.75 -4.41
C TRP A 165 6.10 -4.07 -3.77
N ARG A 166 5.42 -4.58 -2.74
CA ARG A 166 5.69 -5.91 -2.18
C ARG A 166 5.14 -7.06 -3.01
N ASN A 167 4.28 -6.76 -3.99
CA ASN A 167 3.53 -7.75 -4.76
C ASN A 167 4.05 -7.90 -6.18
N VAL A 168 5.00 -7.06 -6.60
CA VAL A 168 5.60 -7.11 -7.92
C VAL A 168 6.89 -7.94 -7.88
N GLN A 169 7.21 -8.59 -9.00
CA GLN A 169 8.42 -9.42 -9.12
C GLN A 169 9.71 -8.60 -9.18
N GLU A 170 9.62 -7.29 -9.46
CA GLU A 170 10.77 -6.40 -9.41
C GLU A 170 11.22 -6.18 -7.97
N TYR A 171 12.51 -6.39 -7.70
CA TYR A 171 13.07 -6.22 -6.37
C TYR A 171 12.99 -4.74 -5.93
N ALA A 172 12.16 -4.47 -4.94
CA ALA A 172 12.14 -3.24 -4.16
C ALA A 172 12.49 -3.58 -2.71
N PRO A 173 13.55 -3.01 -2.12
CA PRO A 173 13.89 -3.29 -0.72
C PRO A 173 12.69 -2.99 0.19
N ALA A 174 12.51 -3.76 1.26
CA ALA A 174 11.49 -3.44 2.26
C ALA A 174 11.77 -2.05 2.88
N PRO A 175 10.73 -1.27 3.24
CA PRO A 175 10.92 -0.05 4.00
C PRO A 175 11.48 -0.42 5.39
N THR A 176 12.49 0.32 5.81
CA THR A 176 13.14 0.15 7.10
C THR A 176 12.54 1.12 8.12
N ILE A 177 12.75 0.85 9.41
CA ILE A 177 12.46 1.81 10.49
C ILE A 177 13.10 3.18 10.20
N GLY A 178 14.32 3.20 9.64
CA GLY A 178 15.00 4.43 9.25
C GLY A 178 14.27 5.20 8.15
N SER A 179 13.73 4.52 7.14
CA SER A 179 12.95 5.16 6.08
C SER A 179 11.63 5.77 6.60
N HIS A 180 10.91 5.06 7.48
CA HIS A 180 9.73 5.61 8.15
C HIS A 180 10.06 6.79 9.05
N HIS A 181 11.18 6.72 9.78
CA HIS A 181 11.65 7.84 10.61
C HIS A 181 11.92 9.08 9.76
N ALA A 182 12.59 8.93 8.60
CA ALA A 182 12.84 10.04 7.68
C ALA A 182 11.53 10.63 7.13
N ALA A 183 10.53 9.79 6.78
CA ALA A 183 9.20 10.26 6.36
C ALA A 183 8.53 11.09 7.47
N HIS A 184 8.53 10.58 8.69
CA HIS A 184 7.95 11.27 9.85
C HIS A 184 8.65 12.59 10.14
N GLN A 185 9.98 12.64 10.09
CA GLN A 185 10.73 13.89 10.25
C GLN A 185 10.37 14.91 9.16
N LEU A 186 10.23 14.47 7.90
CA LEU A 186 9.82 15.34 6.81
C LEU A 186 8.40 15.90 7.03
N ILE A 187 7.45 15.07 7.46
CA ILE A 187 6.09 15.51 7.79
C ILE A 187 6.09 16.45 8.99
N ALA A 188 6.86 16.16 10.03
CA ALA A 188 6.97 17.03 11.20
C ALA A 188 7.53 18.42 10.83
N GLN A 189 8.49 18.48 9.89
CA GLN A 189 9.11 19.74 9.47
C GLN A 189 8.32 20.50 8.40
N ARG A 190 7.63 19.79 7.50
CA ARG A 190 7.05 20.35 6.25
C ARG A 190 5.58 20.00 6.04
N GLY A 191 4.93 19.32 6.97
CA GLY A 191 3.57 18.78 6.83
C GLY A 191 2.54 19.84 6.41
N GLN A 192 2.58 21.03 7.00
CA GLN A 192 1.69 22.13 6.62
C GLN A 192 1.90 22.59 5.17
N ASP A 193 3.16 22.82 4.74
CA ASP A 193 3.41 23.21 3.33
C ASP A 193 2.99 22.10 2.37
N LEU A 194 3.22 20.83 2.73
CA LEU A 194 2.79 19.69 1.93
C LEU A 194 1.27 19.59 1.83
N ALA A 195 0.55 19.83 2.92
CA ALA A 195 -0.91 19.85 2.94
C ALA A 195 -1.48 21.03 2.15
N ASP A 196 -0.91 22.22 2.30
CA ASP A 196 -1.34 23.43 1.59
C ASP A 196 -1.24 23.26 0.06
N ARG A 197 -0.30 22.43 -0.43
CA ARG A 197 -0.19 22.12 -1.87
C ARG A 197 -1.44 21.47 -2.42
N TRP A 198 -2.22 20.74 -1.61
CA TRP A 198 -3.50 20.19 -2.04
C TRP A 198 -4.47 21.29 -2.49
N HIS A 199 -4.37 22.47 -1.89
CA HIS A 199 -5.25 23.61 -2.17
C HIS A 199 -4.67 24.60 -3.20
N ARG A 200 -3.44 24.39 -3.67
CA ARG A 200 -2.81 25.23 -4.71
C ARG A 200 -3.24 24.78 -6.11
N GLU A 201 -3.49 25.73 -6.99
CA GLU A 201 -3.70 25.45 -8.41
C GLU A 201 -2.38 25.00 -9.06
N PRO A 202 -2.40 23.93 -9.87
CA PRO A 202 -1.19 23.46 -10.55
C PRO A 202 -0.76 24.47 -11.61
N THR A 203 0.55 24.59 -11.83
CA THR A 203 1.14 25.48 -12.86
C THR A 203 2.19 24.72 -13.68
N GLY A 204 2.55 25.27 -14.86
CA GLY A 204 3.61 24.70 -15.71
C GLY A 204 3.39 23.22 -16.05
N ALA A 205 4.44 22.42 -15.90
CA ALA A 205 4.40 20.98 -16.18
C ALA A 205 3.34 20.23 -15.35
N THR A 206 3.09 20.66 -14.11
CA THR A 206 2.05 20.07 -13.26
C THR A 206 0.65 20.37 -13.79
N ALA A 207 0.40 21.57 -14.32
CA ALA A 207 -0.90 21.92 -14.92
C ALA A 207 -1.16 21.12 -16.20
N HIS A 208 -0.14 20.97 -17.04
CA HIS A 208 -0.19 20.13 -18.24
C HIS A 208 -0.53 18.68 -17.88
N TRP A 209 0.14 18.15 -16.85
CA TRP A 209 -0.12 16.80 -16.35
C TRP A 209 -1.55 16.63 -15.84
N THR A 210 -2.03 17.54 -14.99
CA THR A 210 -3.40 17.51 -14.46
C THR A 210 -4.44 17.53 -15.58
N THR A 211 -4.24 18.37 -16.60
CA THR A 211 -5.15 18.45 -17.76
C THR A 211 -5.18 17.14 -18.52
N SER A 212 -3.99 16.57 -18.82
CA SER A 212 -3.85 15.30 -19.53
C SER A 212 -4.55 14.15 -18.80
N ILE A 213 -4.41 14.06 -17.47
CA ILE A 213 -5.07 13.01 -16.68
C ILE A 213 -6.59 13.19 -16.66
N ARG A 214 -7.11 14.41 -16.51
CA ARG A 214 -8.56 14.67 -16.52
C ARG A 214 -9.20 14.28 -17.84
N GLU A 215 -8.57 14.64 -18.97
CA GLU A 215 -9.04 14.28 -20.30
C GLU A 215 -9.03 12.76 -20.52
N ALA A 216 -7.95 12.09 -20.11
CA ALA A 216 -7.84 10.64 -20.20
C ALA A 216 -8.88 9.93 -19.31
N GLN A 217 -9.10 10.41 -18.08
CA GLN A 217 -10.11 9.89 -17.16
C GLN A 217 -11.52 10.04 -17.71
N GLN A 218 -11.84 11.21 -18.27
CA GLN A 218 -13.15 11.46 -18.89
C GLN A 218 -13.39 10.53 -20.08
N ARG A 219 -12.37 10.29 -20.91
CA ARG A 219 -12.44 9.38 -22.07
C ARG A 219 -12.57 7.91 -21.68
N LEU A 220 -11.86 7.48 -20.64
CA LEU A 220 -11.97 6.11 -20.11
C LEU A 220 -13.37 5.84 -19.52
N GLY A 221 -13.98 6.85 -18.89
CA GLY A 221 -15.35 6.78 -18.35
C GLY A 221 -15.55 5.75 -17.24
N THR A 222 -14.49 5.07 -16.80
CA THR A 222 -14.50 3.99 -15.81
C THR A 222 -13.35 4.18 -14.83
N TRP A 223 -13.61 3.97 -13.54
CA TRP A 223 -12.57 4.01 -12.51
C TRP A 223 -11.73 2.72 -12.53
N LEU A 224 -10.48 2.83 -12.98
CA LEU A 224 -9.51 1.74 -13.03
C LEU A 224 -8.29 2.09 -12.15
N PRO A 225 -8.35 1.86 -10.81
CA PRO A 225 -7.36 2.36 -9.86
C PRO A 225 -5.94 1.84 -10.12
N HIS A 226 -5.80 0.58 -10.57
CA HIS A 226 -4.52 -0.05 -10.88
C HIS A 226 -3.87 0.51 -12.15
N VAL A 227 -4.68 0.94 -13.14
CA VAL A 227 -4.21 1.59 -14.37
C VAL A 227 -3.61 2.95 -14.01
N TRP A 228 -4.32 3.74 -13.20
CA TRP A 228 -3.81 5.04 -12.75
C TRP A 228 -2.58 4.91 -11.86
N ALA A 229 -2.52 3.88 -11.02
CA ALA A 229 -1.32 3.58 -10.23
C ALA A 229 -0.12 3.30 -11.15
N SER A 230 -0.33 2.50 -12.21
CA SER A 230 0.70 2.24 -13.21
C SER A 230 1.10 3.51 -13.98
N GLN A 231 0.16 4.40 -14.30
CA GLN A 231 0.48 5.67 -14.98
C GLN A 231 1.35 6.60 -14.12
N LEU A 232 1.00 6.75 -12.83
CA LEU A 232 1.80 7.52 -11.88
C LEU A 232 3.20 6.91 -11.71
N HIS A 233 3.26 5.59 -11.53
CA HIS A 233 4.53 4.86 -11.44
C HIS A 233 5.41 5.10 -12.67
N MET A 234 4.85 5.00 -13.88
CA MET A 234 5.59 5.23 -15.12
C MET A 234 6.09 6.68 -15.24
N LEU A 235 5.35 7.68 -14.76
CA LEU A 235 5.84 9.06 -14.66
C LEU A 235 7.04 9.18 -13.70
N LEU A 236 6.95 8.57 -12.51
CA LEU A 236 8.02 8.58 -11.52
C LEU A 236 9.28 7.84 -12.00
N ASN A 237 9.12 6.71 -12.68
CA ASN A 237 10.22 5.99 -13.33
C ASN A 237 10.98 6.87 -14.33
N ARG A 238 10.27 7.64 -15.17
CA ARG A 238 10.89 8.56 -16.14
C ARG A 238 11.73 9.65 -15.47
N LEU A 239 11.29 10.11 -14.30
CA LEU A 239 12.03 11.05 -13.46
C LEU A 239 13.26 10.42 -12.78
N GLY A 240 13.47 9.10 -12.87
CA GLY A 240 14.56 8.42 -12.19
C GLY A 240 14.31 8.21 -10.69
N ILE A 241 13.04 8.21 -10.28
CA ILE A 241 12.60 7.85 -8.94
C ILE A 241 12.67 6.32 -8.83
N SER A 242 13.41 5.84 -7.83
CA SER A 242 13.49 4.42 -7.49
C SER A 242 12.20 3.94 -6.80
N PRO A 243 11.92 2.61 -6.80
CA PRO A 243 10.77 2.06 -6.08
C PRO A 243 10.66 2.49 -4.61
N ASN A 244 11.79 2.60 -3.91
CA ASN A 244 11.81 3.05 -2.51
C ASN A 244 11.49 4.55 -2.38
N GLU A 245 12.05 5.40 -3.23
CA GLU A 245 11.71 6.83 -3.26
C GLU A 245 10.22 7.00 -3.60
N GLU A 246 9.67 6.23 -4.53
CA GLU A 246 8.25 6.24 -4.89
C GLU A 246 7.36 5.83 -3.71
N ARG A 247 7.70 4.74 -3.00
CA ARG A 247 7.00 4.35 -1.77
C ARG A 247 6.99 5.51 -0.78
N MET A 248 8.15 6.11 -0.51
CA MET A 248 8.29 7.24 0.40
C MET A 248 7.46 8.47 -0.02
N ILE A 249 7.44 8.78 -1.32
CA ILE A 249 6.63 9.87 -1.88
C ILE A 249 5.14 9.60 -1.64
N CYS A 250 4.67 8.38 -1.91
CA CYS A 250 3.27 8.01 -1.73
C CYS A 250 2.84 8.09 -0.26
N TRP A 251 3.65 7.54 0.65
CA TRP A 251 3.41 7.59 2.10
C TRP A 251 3.39 9.02 2.62
N THR A 252 4.39 9.83 2.27
CA THR A 252 4.50 11.22 2.72
C THR A 252 3.32 12.06 2.20
N THR A 253 2.94 11.87 0.93
CA THR A 253 1.81 12.59 0.32
C THR A 253 0.48 12.18 0.95
N ALA A 254 0.28 10.88 1.21
CA ALA A 254 -0.91 10.38 1.90
C ALA A 254 -1.00 10.91 3.34
N ALA A 255 0.10 10.89 4.09
CA ALA A 255 0.13 11.40 5.46
C ALA A 255 -0.15 12.91 5.52
N ALA A 256 0.41 13.70 4.61
CA ALA A 256 0.11 15.13 4.49
C ALA A 256 -1.36 15.38 4.13
N ALA A 257 -1.97 14.52 3.30
CA ALA A 257 -3.40 14.60 2.96
C ALA A 257 -4.32 14.33 4.17
N LEU A 258 -3.93 13.42 5.07
CA LEU A 258 -4.71 13.04 6.24
C LEU A 258 -4.50 13.96 7.45
N SER A 259 -3.34 14.61 7.54
CA SER A 259 -2.96 15.47 8.66
C SER A 259 -2.60 16.89 8.19
N PRO A 260 -3.58 17.65 7.65
CA PRO A 260 -3.29 18.91 6.97
C PRO A 260 -2.79 20.03 7.89
N THR A 261 -2.97 19.88 9.21
CA THR A 261 -2.48 20.80 10.24
C THR A 261 -1.22 20.29 10.95
N GLY A 262 -0.54 19.30 10.36
CA GLY A 262 0.57 18.59 10.98
C GLY A 262 0.14 17.41 11.87
N LEU A 263 1.13 16.67 12.39
CA LEU A 263 0.91 15.52 13.26
C LEU A 263 0.52 15.99 14.68
N THR A 264 -0.53 15.41 15.23
CA THR A 264 -0.89 15.56 16.65
C THR A 264 0.18 14.93 17.53
N ASP A 265 0.54 15.58 18.63
CA ASP A 265 1.45 14.99 19.61
C ASP A 265 0.81 13.73 20.22
N PHE A 266 1.59 12.67 20.37
CA PHE A 266 1.09 11.36 20.81
C PHE A 266 0.49 11.40 22.22
N HIS A 267 0.93 12.32 23.07
CA HIS A 267 0.46 12.49 24.44
C HIS A 267 -0.41 13.74 24.61
N GLU A 268 -0.88 14.37 23.52
CA GLU A 268 -1.76 15.53 23.59
C GLU A 268 -3.09 15.18 24.29
N ASP A 269 -3.26 15.65 25.52
CA ASP A 269 -4.47 15.43 26.32
C ASP A 269 -5.27 16.75 26.49
N GLY A 270 -5.80 17.25 25.38
CA GLY A 270 -6.55 18.52 25.30
C GLY A 270 -7.93 18.38 24.66
N ALA A 271 -8.67 19.50 24.55
CA ALA A 271 -9.96 19.53 23.84
C ALA A 271 -9.83 19.18 22.34
N THR A 272 -8.61 19.30 21.81
CA THR A 272 -8.22 18.95 20.44
C THR A 272 -7.81 17.49 20.26
N ALA A 273 -7.64 16.73 21.36
CA ALA A 273 -7.21 15.34 21.32
C ALA A 273 -8.14 14.50 20.41
N PRO A 274 -7.59 13.78 19.41
CA PRO A 274 -8.40 13.10 18.39
C PRO A 274 -9.41 12.12 18.96
N ASP A 275 -9.05 11.37 19.99
CA ASP A 275 -9.91 10.40 20.66
C ASP A 275 -11.06 11.09 21.39
N ARG A 276 -10.81 12.19 22.12
CA ARG A 276 -11.85 12.97 22.81
C ARG A 276 -12.79 13.63 21.81
N ARG A 277 -12.25 14.26 20.76
CA ARG A 277 -13.04 14.83 19.65
C ARG A 277 -13.86 13.77 18.96
N TYR A 278 -13.28 12.60 18.70
CA TYR A 278 -13.97 11.46 18.12
C TYR A 278 -15.09 10.98 19.04
N LEU A 279 -14.84 10.83 20.34
CA LEU A 279 -15.83 10.36 21.30
C LEU A 279 -16.99 11.35 21.43
N GLU A 280 -16.73 12.66 21.42
CA GLU A 280 -17.73 13.72 21.39
C GLU A 280 -18.53 13.70 20.08
N ALA A 281 -17.85 13.72 18.94
CA ALA A 281 -18.46 13.75 17.62
C ALA A 281 -19.23 12.45 17.28
N SER A 282 -18.91 11.35 17.94
CA SER A 282 -19.59 10.05 17.78
C SER A 282 -20.66 9.78 18.85
N LYS A 283 -21.06 10.79 19.63
CA LYS A 283 -22.22 10.71 20.53
C LYS A 283 -23.51 10.71 19.72
N PHE A 284 -24.50 9.97 20.20
CA PHE A 284 -25.87 10.21 19.81
C PHE A 284 -26.40 11.40 20.61
N LEU A 285 -26.95 12.40 19.92
CA LEU A 285 -27.61 13.53 20.56
C LEU A 285 -29.12 13.24 20.67
N PRO A 286 -29.71 13.31 21.87
CA PRO A 286 -31.17 13.17 22.02
C PRO A 286 -31.90 14.20 21.15
N GLY A 287 -32.86 13.75 20.32
CA GLY A 287 -33.70 14.61 19.48
C GLY A 287 -33.28 14.76 18.01
N PHE A 288 -32.12 14.23 17.59
CA PHE A 288 -31.64 14.29 16.20
C PHE A 288 -31.87 12.94 15.49
N GLY A 289 -32.87 12.89 14.60
CA GLY A 289 -33.37 11.65 13.99
C GLY A 289 -32.54 11.11 12.82
N ASP A 290 -31.69 11.94 12.23
CA ASP A 290 -30.71 11.61 11.19
C ASP A 290 -29.51 10.81 11.74
N GLN A 291 -29.33 10.78 13.06
CA GLN A 291 -28.25 10.04 13.73
C GLN A 291 -28.64 8.61 14.12
N LEU A 292 -29.90 8.18 13.97
CA LEU A 292 -30.34 6.85 14.38
C LEU A 292 -30.10 5.80 13.27
N PRO A 293 -29.58 4.60 13.60
CA PRO A 293 -29.84 3.42 12.78
C PRO A 293 -31.36 3.19 12.73
N ARG A 294 -31.91 2.78 11.57
CA ARG A 294 -33.36 2.48 11.46
C ARG A 294 -33.76 1.42 12.52
N LYS A 295 -34.52 1.88 13.54
CA LYS A 295 -35.09 1.30 14.82
C LYS A 295 -34.57 -0.06 15.35
N ASN A 296 -34.37 -0.28 16.68
CA ASN A 296 -35.28 0.00 17.82
C ASN A 296 -34.55 0.12 19.20
N THR A 297 -35.18 0.78 20.19
CA THR A 297 -34.73 1.10 21.58
C THR A 297 -35.22 0.03 22.61
N PRO A 298 -34.70 -0.11 23.88
CA PRO A 298 -34.63 0.92 24.93
C PRO A 298 -33.47 0.85 25.99
N GLN A 299 -33.48 1.84 26.90
CA GLN A 299 -32.52 2.25 27.95
C GLN A 299 -32.68 1.53 29.34
N PRO A 300 -32.21 2.08 30.50
CA PRO A 300 -30.83 2.16 31.04
C PRO A 300 -30.68 1.46 32.43
N TRP A 301 -29.45 1.20 32.89
CA TRP A 301 -29.21 0.54 34.19
C TRP A 301 -28.89 1.51 35.33
N ILE A 302 -29.67 1.39 36.42
CA ILE A 302 -29.49 2.05 37.72
C ILE A 302 -28.64 1.14 38.63
N THR A 303 -27.70 1.69 39.40
CA THR A 303 -26.89 0.92 40.35
C THR A 303 -27.72 0.49 41.56
N ARG A 304 -27.77 -0.82 41.82
CA ARG A 304 -28.40 -1.46 42.98
C ARG A 304 -27.35 -2.18 43.83
N THR A 305 -27.63 -2.37 45.11
CA THR A 305 -26.96 -3.35 45.96
C THR A 305 -27.12 -4.75 45.37
N GLY A 306 -26.00 -5.44 45.18
CA GLY A 306 -25.93 -6.68 44.39
C GLY A 306 -26.29 -7.93 45.19
N THR A 307 -27.17 -8.76 44.62
CA THR A 307 -27.42 -10.13 45.11
C THR A 307 -26.36 -11.06 44.52
N PRO A 308 -25.62 -11.85 45.33
CA PRO A 308 -24.68 -12.82 44.80
C PRO A 308 -25.40 -13.89 43.98
N LEU A 309 -24.96 -14.07 42.72
CA LEU A 309 -25.48 -15.09 41.83
C LEU A 309 -24.66 -16.38 41.98
N LYS A 310 -25.35 -17.51 42.18
CA LYS A 310 -24.74 -18.84 42.08
C LYS A 310 -24.50 -19.16 40.61
N SER A 311 -23.32 -19.69 40.29
CA SER A 311 -22.89 -19.99 38.93
C SER A 311 -22.72 -21.50 38.74
N THR A 312 -23.34 -22.07 37.70
CA THR A 312 -23.28 -23.50 37.34
C THR A 312 -22.71 -23.67 35.93
N VAL A 313 -21.53 -23.07 35.67
CA VAL A 313 -20.91 -23.12 34.33
C VAL A 313 -20.44 -24.54 34.03
N ASP A 314 -20.74 -25.01 32.82
CA ASP A 314 -20.26 -26.29 32.28
C ASP A 314 -18.73 -26.36 32.35
N VAL A 315 -18.20 -27.43 32.93
CA VAL A 315 -16.76 -27.67 33.12
C VAL A 315 -16.01 -27.67 31.78
N ARG A 316 -16.65 -28.08 30.67
CA ARG A 316 -16.04 -28.07 29.34
C ARG A 316 -15.80 -26.66 28.82
N LEU A 317 -16.82 -25.79 28.90
CA LEU A 317 -16.69 -24.38 28.51
C LEU A 317 -15.74 -23.64 29.45
N ALA A 318 -15.93 -23.80 30.77
CA ALA A 318 -15.06 -23.20 31.77
C ALA A 318 -13.61 -23.67 31.62
N GLY A 319 -13.39 -24.94 31.24
CA GLY A 319 -12.09 -25.54 30.99
C GLY A 319 -11.31 -24.79 29.92
N THR A 320 -11.91 -24.58 28.74
CA THR A 320 -11.23 -23.88 27.64
C THR A 320 -10.91 -22.43 28.00
N PHE A 321 -11.85 -21.69 28.59
CA PHE A 321 -11.60 -20.32 29.04
C PHE A 321 -10.51 -20.25 30.13
N ARG A 322 -10.43 -21.26 31.02
CA ARG A 322 -9.38 -21.37 32.03
C ARG A 322 -8.05 -21.83 31.46
N ALA A 323 -8.02 -22.55 30.34
CA ALA A 323 -6.80 -22.98 29.66
C ALA A 323 -6.19 -21.86 28.83
N ARG A 324 -7.00 -20.92 28.33
CA ARG A 324 -6.52 -19.78 27.54
C ARG A 324 -5.44 -18.98 28.27
N ARG A 325 -4.26 -18.91 27.67
CA ARG A 325 -3.11 -18.12 28.12
C ARG A 325 -2.55 -17.35 26.93
N THR A 326 -1.90 -16.23 27.24
CA THR A 326 -1.07 -15.51 26.27
C THR A 326 0.31 -16.14 26.33
N SER A 327 0.81 -16.64 25.20
CA SER A 327 2.19 -17.13 25.07
C SER A 327 3.05 -16.09 24.37
N ARG A 328 4.33 -16.04 24.75
CA ARG A 328 5.41 -15.37 24.00
C ARG A 328 6.44 -16.37 23.48
N ASP A 329 6.42 -17.59 24.00
CA ASP A 329 7.12 -18.73 23.41
C ASP A 329 6.26 -19.27 22.26
N LEU A 330 6.76 -19.03 21.04
CA LEU A 330 6.07 -19.22 19.77
C LEU A 330 6.94 -20.04 18.80
N ASP A 331 7.79 -20.91 19.35
CA ASP A 331 8.51 -21.94 18.60
C ASP A 331 7.65 -23.19 18.49
N GLY A 332 7.41 -23.73 17.30
CA GLY A 332 6.72 -25.00 17.14
C GLY A 332 6.30 -25.27 15.70
N THR A 333 5.37 -26.20 15.52
CA THR A 333 4.81 -26.53 14.21
C THR A 333 3.35 -26.12 14.13
N LEU A 334 2.81 -26.11 12.92
CA LEU A 334 1.38 -25.93 12.69
C LEU A 334 1.04 -26.60 11.36
N THR A 335 -0.03 -27.39 11.33
CA THR A 335 -0.54 -27.97 10.08
C THR A 335 -1.64 -27.10 9.47
N ALA A 336 -1.85 -27.20 8.16
CA ALA A 336 -2.95 -26.55 7.47
C ALA A 336 -4.32 -26.94 8.05
N ASP A 337 -4.49 -28.18 8.51
CA ASP A 337 -5.72 -28.67 9.13
C ASP A 337 -5.98 -28.03 10.50
N GLN A 338 -4.94 -27.89 11.34
CA GLN A 338 -5.04 -27.17 12.62
C GLN A 338 -5.41 -25.70 12.39
N LEU A 339 -4.79 -25.07 11.38
CA LEU A 339 -5.08 -23.69 11.01
C LEU A 339 -6.52 -23.53 10.49
N GLY A 340 -6.97 -24.41 9.59
CA GLY A 340 -8.35 -24.43 9.10
C GLY A 340 -9.36 -24.61 10.25
N THR A 341 -9.08 -25.55 11.16
CA THR A 341 -9.91 -25.77 12.35
C THR A 341 -10.00 -24.52 13.22
N LEU A 342 -8.86 -23.84 13.47
CA LEU A 342 -8.81 -22.59 14.23
C LEU A 342 -9.66 -21.49 13.56
N LEU A 343 -9.40 -21.22 12.27
CA LEU A 343 -10.04 -20.14 11.51
C LEU A 343 -11.56 -20.34 11.41
N TRP A 344 -11.99 -21.51 10.96
CA TRP A 344 -13.41 -21.75 10.69
C TRP A 344 -14.22 -21.87 11.97
N THR A 345 -13.67 -22.45 13.04
CA THR A 345 -14.36 -22.48 14.34
C THR A 345 -14.49 -21.06 14.93
N ALA A 346 -13.48 -20.21 14.78
CA ALA A 346 -13.50 -18.86 15.38
C ALA A 346 -14.30 -17.84 14.56
N MET A 347 -14.30 -17.96 13.23
CA MET A 347 -14.86 -16.97 12.32
C MET A 347 -16.17 -17.38 11.64
N SER A 348 -16.20 -18.58 11.07
CA SER A 348 -17.20 -18.97 10.09
C SER A 348 -17.45 -20.48 10.19
N PRO A 349 -18.13 -20.95 11.25
CA PRO A 349 -18.53 -22.34 11.35
C PRO A 349 -19.51 -22.66 10.22
N ASN A 350 -19.51 -23.92 9.76
CA ASN A 350 -20.30 -24.36 8.61
C ASN A 350 -21.81 -24.55 8.97
N ASP A 351 -22.39 -23.60 9.69
CA ASP A 351 -23.79 -23.57 10.12
C ASP A 351 -24.54 -22.31 9.64
N GLY A 352 -23.88 -21.48 8.83
CA GLY A 352 -24.43 -20.25 8.25
C GLY A 352 -24.51 -19.07 9.22
N ARG A 353 -23.92 -19.17 10.42
CA ARG A 353 -23.84 -18.07 11.40
C ARG A 353 -22.38 -17.82 11.79
N ARG A 354 -22.08 -16.59 12.20
CA ARG A 354 -20.79 -16.30 12.84
C ARG A 354 -20.92 -16.35 14.37
N PRO A 355 -19.91 -16.87 15.09
CA PRO A 355 -19.97 -17.09 16.53
C PRO A 355 -19.64 -15.82 17.33
N TYR A 356 -19.77 -14.64 16.73
CA TYR A 356 -19.56 -13.35 17.37
C TYR A 356 -20.51 -12.30 16.78
N PRO A 357 -20.91 -11.31 17.58
CA PRO A 357 -21.80 -10.25 17.12
C PRO A 357 -21.04 -9.23 16.28
N SER A 358 -21.74 -8.67 15.28
CA SER A 358 -21.26 -7.64 14.37
C SER A 358 -22.36 -6.60 14.13
N ALA A 359 -21.98 -5.33 14.03
CA ALA A 359 -22.91 -4.25 13.73
C ALA A 359 -23.58 -4.49 12.37
N GLY A 360 -24.91 -4.65 12.37
CA GLY A 360 -25.69 -4.90 11.16
C GLY A 360 -25.32 -6.18 10.41
N ALA A 361 -24.66 -7.14 11.08
CA ALA A 361 -24.13 -8.35 10.44
C ALA A 361 -23.21 -8.06 9.23
N GLN A 362 -22.50 -6.93 9.23
CA GLN A 362 -21.57 -6.56 8.15
C GLN A 362 -20.24 -7.29 8.23
N TYR A 363 -19.90 -7.78 9.42
CA TYR A 363 -18.68 -8.49 9.75
C TYR A 363 -17.44 -7.78 9.20
N CYS A 364 -17.10 -6.62 9.75
CA CYS A 364 -15.97 -5.83 9.25
C CYS A 364 -14.59 -6.38 9.66
N ALA A 365 -14.52 -7.22 10.70
CA ALA A 365 -13.27 -7.85 11.12
C ALA A 365 -12.85 -8.93 10.11
N ARG A 366 -11.57 -8.91 9.74
CA ARG A 366 -10.96 -9.75 8.71
C ARG A 366 -9.60 -10.28 9.18
N LEU A 367 -9.14 -11.35 8.55
CA LEU A 367 -7.83 -11.93 8.84
C LEU A 367 -7.00 -11.99 7.57
N ARG A 368 -5.74 -11.58 7.71
CA ARG A 368 -4.68 -11.91 6.77
C ARG A 368 -3.74 -12.91 7.42
N LEU A 369 -3.46 -14.00 6.73
CA LEU A 369 -2.56 -15.03 7.20
C LEU A 369 -1.18 -14.83 6.57
N ILE A 370 -0.15 -14.84 7.40
CA ILE A 370 1.24 -14.97 6.99
C ILE A 370 1.68 -16.39 7.35
N ALA A 371 1.79 -17.26 6.36
CA ALA A 371 2.30 -18.61 6.53
C ALA A 371 3.81 -18.61 6.29
N LEU A 372 4.59 -18.92 7.34
CA LEU A 372 6.06 -18.97 7.29
C LEU A 372 6.53 -20.42 7.09
N ASN A 373 6.08 -21.32 7.96
CA ASN A 373 6.43 -22.74 7.94
C ASN A 373 5.24 -23.59 8.43
N VAL A 374 4.16 -23.60 7.65
CA VAL A 374 2.95 -24.38 7.96
C VAL A 374 2.97 -25.67 7.13
N GLU A 375 2.88 -26.83 7.80
CA GLU A 375 2.84 -28.12 7.13
C GLU A 375 1.59 -28.22 6.25
N GLY A 376 1.77 -28.53 4.96
CA GLY A 376 0.68 -28.63 3.99
C GLY A 376 0.24 -27.29 3.37
N LEU A 377 0.93 -26.18 3.64
CA LEU A 377 0.64 -24.88 3.03
C LEU A 377 1.93 -24.20 2.57
N THR A 378 1.97 -23.78 1.30
CA THR A 378 3.12 -23.03 0.75
C THR A 378 3.33 -21.71 1.51
N PRO A 379 4.57 -21.34 1.88
CA PRO A 379 4.83 -20.03 2.46
C PRO A 379 4.28 -18.89 1.60
N GLY A 380 3.60 -17.95 2.25
CA GLY A 380 2.89 -16.90 1.54
C GLY A 380 2.08 -16.00 2.46
N ARG A 381 1.64 -14.87 1.89
CA ARG A 381 0.62 -14.01 2.48
C ARG A 381 -0.72 -14.31 1.82
N TYR A 382 -1.74 -14.56 2.64
CA TYR A 382 -3.05 -15.01 2.21
C TYR A 382 -4.17 -14.14 2.77
N GLU A 383 -5.17 -13.81 1.95
CA GLU A 383 -6.46 -13.37 2.45
C GLU A 383 -7.25 -14.58 2.94
N VAL A 384 -7.85 -14.48 4.13
CA VAL A 384 -8.77 -15.50 4.63
C VAL A 384 -10.16 -15.22 4.07
N ASP A 385 -10.59 -16.00 3.08
CA ASP A 385 -11.94 -15.93 2.53
C ASP A 385 -12.88 -16.75 3.40
N GLU A 386 -13.45 -16.08 4.39
CA GLU A 386 -14.30 -16.72 5.37
C GLU A 386 -15.68 -17.13 4.82
N ALA A 387 -16.07 -16.60 3.65
CA ALA A 387 -17.33 -16.94 3.00
C ALA A 387 -17.25 -18.31 2.31
N HIS A 388 -16.11 -18.60 1.67
CA HIS A 388 -15.87 -19.87 1.00
C HIS A 388 -15.02 -20.85 1.83
N GLN A 389 -14.56 -20.43 3.02
CA GLN A 389 -13.64 -21.18 3.88
C GLN A 389 -12.35 -21.57 3.14
N THR A 390 -11.77 -20.64 2.40
CA THR A 390 -10.55 -20.83 1.62
C THR A 390 -9.49 -19.78 1.94
N LEU A 391 -8.26 -20.04 1.50
CA LEU A 391 -7.15 -19.09 1.56
C LEU A 391 -6.81 -18.62 0.14
N ILE A 392 -6.82 -17.31 -0.09
CA ILE A 392 -6.46 -16.72 -1.38
C ILE A 392 -5.02 -16.19 -1.28
N ARG A 393 -4.09 -16.81 -2.02
CA ARG A 393 -2.69 -16.38 -2.02
C ARG A 393 -2.56 -15.00 -2.67
N LEU A 394 -1.99 -14.05 -1.95
CA LEU A 394 -1.76 -12.68 -2.41
C LEU A 394 -0.33 -12.47 -2.90
N ALA A 395 0.65 -12.97 -2.14
CA ALA A 395 2.07 -12.78 -2.40
C ALA A 395 2.92 -13.85 -1.66
N ASP A 396 4.23 -13.81 -1.87
CA ASP A 396 5.20 -14.56 -1.06
C ASP A 396 5.17 -14.07 0.41
N ALA A 397 5.68 -14.90 1.33
CA ALA A 397 5.76 -14.51 2.73
C ALA A 397 6.82 -13.41 2.90
N PRO A 398 6.55 -12.37 3.73
CA PRO A 398 7.62 -11.48 4.18
C PRO A 398 8.68 -12.28 4.95
N SER A 399 9.91 -11.75 5.00
CA SER A 399 10.95 -12.32 5.85
C SER A 399 10.58 -12.17 7.32
N THR A 400 11.16 -13.01 8.18
CA THR A 400 11.01 -12.85 9.64
C THR A 400 11.52 -11.49 10.09
N GLU A 401 12.63 -11.01 9.54
CA GLU A 401 13.20 -9.69 9.83
C GLU A 401 12.22 -8.55 9.50
N ASP A 402 11.53 -8.63 8.35
CA ASP A 402 10.51 -7.66 7.97
C ASP A 402 9.34 -7.65 8.96
N LEU A 403 8.90 -8.84 9.42
CA LEU A 403 7.84 -8.95 10.42
C LEU A 403 8.27 -8.41 11.78
N GLU A 404 9.48 -8.75 12.23
CA GLU A 404 9.99 -8.30 13.53
C GLU A 404 10.19 -6.78 13.55
N ALA A 405 10.60 -6.18 12.43
CA ALA A 405 10.71 -4.73 12.30
C ALA A 405 9.37 -3.99 12.52
N THR A 406 8.21 -4.66 12.35
CA THR A 406 6.88 -4.03 12.50
C THR A 406 6.51 -3.67 13.93
N SER A 407 7.19 -4.20 14.96
CA SER A 407 6.78 -3.99 16.35
C SER A 407 7.96 -3.93 17.30
N MET A 408 7.88 -3.05 18.30
CA MET A 408 8.80 -3.05 19.44
C MET A 408 8.66 -4.29 20.35
N TRP A 409 7.67 -5.15 20.10
CA TRP A 409 7.41 -6.38 20.84
C TRP A 409 7.79 -7.65 20.08
N PHE A 410 8.36 -7.50 18.88
CA PHE A 410 8.90 -8.61 18.10
C PHE A 410 10.44 -8.55 18.07
N GLY A 411 11.07 -9.72 18.01
CA GLY A 411 12.52 -9.89 17.99
C GLY A 411 13.12 -10.27 19.34
N GLU A 412 14.46 -10.31 19.37
CA GLU A 412 15.26 -10.85 20.48
C GLU A 412 14.88 -10.24 21.84
N GLY A 413 14.66 -11.12 22.83
CA GLY A 413 14.29 -10.69 24.19
C GLY A 413 12.84 -10.22 24.36
N THR A 414 12.01 -10.30 23.31
CA THR A 414 10.58 -10.00 23.36
C THR A 414 9.73 -11.19 22.89
N THR A 415 9.24 -11.16 21.65
CA THR A 415 8.52 -12.24 20.98
C THR A 415 9.27 -12.57 19.69
N GLU A 416 10.13 -13.59 19.75
CA GLU A 416 10.94 -14.01 18.61
C GLU A 416 10.09 -14.79 17.61
N LEU A 417 10.16 -14.42 16.34
CA LEU A 417 9.35 -15.04 15.28
C LEU A 417 10.14 -16.05 14.44
N GLY A 418 11.43 -16.25 14.72
CA GLY A 418 12.34 -17.11 13.96
C GLY A 418 11.82 -18.53 13.68
N ASN A 419 11.18 -19.15 14.68
CA ASN A 419 10.59 -20.48 14.58
C ASN A 419 9.05 -20.47 14.61
N THR A 420 8.43 -19.30 14.44
CA THR A 420 6.96 -19.19 14.43
C THR A 420 6.41 -19.68 13.09
N PRO A 421 5.52 -20.69 13.06
CA PRO A 421 5.02 -21.24 11.79
C PRO A 421 4.05 -20.29 11.06
N ALA A 422 3.26 -19.49 11.78
CA ALA A 422 2.33 -18.54 11.17
C ALA A 422 2.02 -17.32 12.05
N VAL A 423 1.61 -16.23 11.41
CA VAL A 423 1.10 -15.02 12.07
C VAL A 423 -0.25 -14.64 11.44
N LEU A 424 -1.29 -14.45 12.26
CA LEU A 424 -2.53 -13.83 11.81
C LEU A 424 -2.47 -12.32 12.06
N ALA A 425 -2.80 -11.53 11.03
CA ALA A 425 -3.04 -10.10 11.14
C ALA A 425 -4.56 -9.86 11.13
N LEU A 426 -5.11 -9.53 12.30
CA LEU A 426 -6.51 -9.18 12.49
C LEU A 426 -6.71 -7.69 12.20
N TYR A 427 -7.44 -7.39 11.14
CA TYR A 427 -7.72 -6.04 10.70
C TYR A 427 -9.22 -5.79 10.57
N VAL A 428 -9.60 -4.51 10.44
CA VAL A 428 -11.00 -4.09 10.30
C VAL A 428 -11.18 -3.19 9.09
N ARG A 429 -12.26 -3.43 8.34
CA ARG A 429 -12.66 -2.64 7.16
C ARG A 429 -13.52 -1.43 7.56
N VAL A 430 -12.89 -0.45 8.19
CA VAL A 430 -13.53 0.78 8.70
C VAL A 430 -14.19 1.57 7.59
N GLY A 431 -13.56 1.67 6.42
CA GLY A 431 -14.10 2.41 5.26
C GLY A 431 -15.47 1.91 4.82
N SER A 432 -15.60 0.58 4.68
CA SER A 432 -16.87 -0.08 4.35
C SER A 432 -17.94 0.18 5.42
N LEU A 433 -17.58 0.03 6.69
CA LEU A 433 -18.49 0.21 7.81
C LEU A 433 -18.92 1.69 7.97
N ARG A 434 -18.05 2.65 7.62
CA ARG A 434 -18.29 4.09 7.66
C ARG A 434 -19.38 4.53 6.68
N GLN A 435 -19.54 3.86 5.54
CA GLN A 435 -20.62 4.14 4.60
C GLN A 435 -22.01 3.95 5.24
N THR A 436 -22.13 3.03 6.19
CA THR A 436 -23.39 2.75 6.89
C THR A 436 -23.50 3.49 8.22
N TYR A 437 -22.41 3.56 8.99
CA TYR A 437 -22.45 4.01 10.38
C TYR A 437 -21.72 5.34 10.64
N GLY A 438 -21.19 5.99 9.60
CA GLY A 438 -20.47 7.25 9.71
C GLY A 438 -19.36 7.17 10.77
N LEU A 439 -19.32 8.16 11.67
CA LEU A 439 -18.33 8.22 12.75
C LEU A 439 -18.45 7.06 13.74
N ARG A 440 -19.57 6.32 13.80
CA ARG A 440 -19.72 5.19 14.72
C ARG A 440 -18.99 3.94 14.25
N ALA A 441 -18.59 3.88 12.97
CA ALA A 441 -17.91 2.74 12.39
C ALA A 441 -16.68 2.31 13.20
N LEU A 442 -15.82 3.24 13.60
CA LEU A 442 -14.58 2.91 14.32
C LEU A 442 -14.87 2.22 15.67
N ARG A 443 -15.92 2.63 16.39
CA ARG A 443 -16.37 2.00 17.64
C ARG A 443 -16.83 0.56 17.43
N PHE A 444 -17.64 0.34 16.40
CA PHE A 444 -18.14 -1.00 16.06
C PHE A 444 -17.02 -1.91 15.56
N ALA A 445 -16.13 -1.37 14.72
CA ALA A 445 -15.00 -2.09 14.16
C ALA A 445 -14.09 -2.68 15.24
N PHE A 446 -13.59 -1.86 16.16
CA PHE A 446 -12.69 -2.36 17.22
C PHE A 446 -13.40 -3.26 18.23
N THR A 447 -14.68 -3.05 18.48
CA THR A 447 -15.48 -3.95 19.32
C THR A 447 -15.59 -5.34 18.68
N GLU A 448 -15.89 -5.38 17.39
CA GLU A 448 -15.97 -6.63 16.63
C GLU A 448 -14.61 -7.35 16.55
N ALA A 449 -13.53 -6.61 16.32
CA ALA A 449 -12.18 -7.16 16.36
C ALA A 449 -11.87 -7.80 17.73
N GLY A 450 -12.29 -7.18 18.83
CA GLY A 450 -12.16 -7.75 20.17
C GLY A 450 -12.93 -9.06 20.34
N HIS A 451 -14.15 -9.16 19.79
CA HIS A 451 -14.92 -10.41 19.81
C HIS A 451 -14.21 -11.53 19.04
N LEU A 452 -13.72 -11.23 17.83
CA LEU A 452 -13.03 -12.21 17.02
C LEU A 452 -11.68 -12.62 17.64
N ALA A 453 -10.92 -11.68 18.18
CA ALA A 453 -9.67 -11.95 18.90
C ALA A 453 -9.90 -12.90 20.09
N GLN A 454 -10.98 -12.69 20.85
CA GLN A 454 -11.34 -13.59 21.95
C GLN A 454 -11.69 -14.99 21.44
N ASN A 455 -12.47 -15.11 20.36
CA ASN A 455 -12.79 -16.41 19.77
C ASN A 455 -11.54 -17.14 19.28
N LEU A 456 -10.64 -16.45 18.57
CA LEU A 456 -9.38 -17.02 18.09
C LEU A 456 -8.53 -17.55 19.25
N THR A 457 -8.34 -16.77 20.31
CA THR A 457 -7.49 -17.19 21.43
C THR A 457 -8.10 -18.33 22.27
N VAL A 458 -9.43 -18.36 22.43
CA VAL A 458 -10.12 -19.46 23.13
C VAL A 458 -10.09 -20.75 22.29
N THR A 459 -10.30 -20.66 20.97
CA THR A 459 -10.19 -21.80 20.06
C THR A 459 -8.75 -22.32 20.00
N ALA A 460 -7.76 -21.43 19.92
CA ALA A 460 -6.35 -21.81 19.96
C ALA A 460 -6.02 -22.60 21.25
N ALA A 461 -6.48 -22.11 22.41
CA ALA A 461 -6.30 -22.80 23.67
C ALA A 461 -6.96 -24.19 23.71
N HIS A 462 -8.09 -24.38 23.04
CA HIS A 462 -8.73 -25.70 22.91
C HIS A 462 -7.89 -26.66 22.06
N LEU A 463 -7.29 -26.16 20.97
CA LEU A 463 -6.47 -26.92 20.04
C LEU A 463 -5.04 -27.15 20.53
N GLY A 464 -4.66 -26.60 21.69
CA GLY A 464 -3.28 -26.62 22.17
C GLY A 464 -2.35 -25.69 21.40
N ILE A 465 -2.88 -24.74 20.62
CA ILE A 465 -2.10 -23.75 19.88
C ILE A 465 -1.78 -22.59 20.82
N ARG A 466 -0.49 -22.32 21.00
CA ARG A 466 0.06 -21.14 21.68
C ARG A 466 -0.07 -19.91 20.79
N THR A 467 -0.53 -18.81 21.38
CA THR A 467 -0.68 -17.53 20.71
C THR A 467 -0.66 -16.36 21.70
N GLY A 468 -0.37 -15.16 21.21
CA GLY A 468 -0.47 -13.92 21.96
C GLY A 468 -0.98 -12.78 21.08
N LEU A 469 -1.75 -11.85 21.67
CA LEU A 469 -2.26 -10.67 20.98
C LEU A 469 -1.22 -9.54 21.10
N VAL A 470 -0.70 -9.07 19.96
CA VAL A 470 0.22 -7.93 19.89
C VAL A 470 -0.51 -6.76 19.23
N GLY A 471 -0.85 -5.76 20.03
CA GLY A 471 -1.50 -4.52 19.58
C GLY A 471 -0.57 -3.30 19.54
N GLY A 472 0.68 -3.44 20.01
CA GLY A 472 1.70 -2.42 19.84
C GLY A 472 2.53 -2.75 18.62
N PHE A 473 2.42 -1.95 17.57
CA PHE A 473 3.21 -2.08 16.35
C PHE A 473 3.37 -0.68 15.74
N TYR A 474 4.31 -0.53 14.82
CA TYR A 474 4.45 0.66 14.02
C TYR A 474 3.44 0.57 12.87
N ASP A 475 2.25 1.17 13.04
CA ASP A 475 1.09 1.06 12.15
C ASP A 475 1.47 1.04 10.67
N ASP A 476 2.11 2.10 10.19
CA ASP A 476 2.44 2.26 8.77
C ASP A 476 3.36 1.14 8.23
N LEU A 477 4.36 0.71 9.02
CA LEU A 477 5.27 -0.38 8.63
C LEU A 477 4.56 -1.74 8.69
N ALA A 478 3.71 -1.94 9.70
CA ALA A 478 2.90 -3.13 9.85
C ALA A 478 1.92 -3.27 8.68
N HIS A 479 1.16 -2.20 8.36
CA HIS A 479 0.24 -2.12 7.21
C HIS A 479 0.98 -2.37 5.89
N ASP A 480 2.20 -1.84 5.73
CA ASP A 480 3.03 -2.11 4.56
C ASP A 480 3.36 -3.61 4.41
N VAL A 481 3.90 -4.24 5.46
CA VAL A 481 4.27 -5.67 5.45
C VAL A 481 3.08 -6.56 5.16
N ILE A 482 1.92 -6.26 5.72
CA ILE A 482 0.71 -7.07 5.51
C ILE A 482 -0.11 -6.64 4.28
N GLY A 483 0.21 -5.53 3.62
CA GLY A 483 -0.49 -5.02 2.44
C GLY A 483 -1.88 -4.43 2.74
N LEU A 484 -1.99 -3.60 3.78
CA LEU A 484 -3.17 -2.80 4.09
C LEU A 484 -2.91 -1.32 3.83
N ASP A 485 -3.95 -0.54 3.58
CA ASP A 485 -3.83 0.90 3.37
C ASP A 485 -3.73 1.70 4.69
N GLY A 486 -4.11 1.14 5.83
CA GLY A 486 -4.11 1.84 7.12
C GLY A 486 -5.04 3.06 7.17
N VAL A 487 -5.98 3.19 6.22
CA VAL A 487 -6.98 4.27 6.12
C VAL A 487 -8.38 3.69 6.21
N ASP A 488 -8.75 2.86 5.24
CA ASP A 488 -10.03 2.16 5.20
C ASP A 488 -9.92 0.78 5.83
N ASP A 489 -8.76 0.12 5.71
CA ASP A 489 -8.47 -1.17 6.31
C ASP A 489 -7.33 -1.05 7.32
N VAL A 490 -7.65 -1.25 8.60
CA VAL A 490 -6.76 -0.93 9.73
C VAL A 490 -6.46 -2.17 10.55
N LEU A 491 -5.18 -2.52 10.67
CA LEU A 491 -4.67 -3.55 11.58
C LEU A 491 -5.06 -3.27 13.03
N VAL A 492 -5.45 -4.31 13.77
CA VAL A 492 -5.80 -4.25 15.20
C VAL A 492 -4.86 -5.11 16.04
N TYR A 493 -4.60 -6.34 15.61
CA TYR A 493 -3.72 -7.27 16.32
C TYR A 493 -2.90 -8.10 15.34
N PHE A 494 -1.65 -8.35 15.71
CA PHE A 494 -0.96 -9.56 15.30
C PHE A 494 -1.20 -10.70 16.30
N LEU A 495 -1.35 -11.91 15.79
CA LEU A 495 -1.46 -13.15 16.55
C LEU A 495 -0.49 -14.18 15.95
N PRO A 496 0.76 -14.23 16.42
CA PRO A 496 1.64 -15.36 16.14
C PRO A 496 1.01 -16.66 16.65
N LEU A 497 1.21 -17.75 15.92
CA LEU A 497 0.65 -19.07 16.22
C LEU A 497 1.77 -20.09 16.22
N ALA A 498 1.82 -20.95 17.23
CA ALA A 498 2.68 -22.14 17.29
C ALA A 498 2.00 -23.23 18.11
N SER A 499 2.14 -24.52 17.76
CA SER A 499 1.69 -25.62 18.63
C SER A 499 2.65 -25.80 19.80
#